data_AF-A0A4P8R653-F1
#
_entry.id   AF-A0A4P8R653-F1
#
_cell.length_a   1.000
_cell.length_b   1.000
_cell.length_c   1.000
_cell.angle_alpha   90.00
_cell.angle_beta   90.00
_cell.angle_gamma   90.00
#
_symmetry.space_group_name_H-M   'P 1'
#
loop_
_entity.id
_entity.type
_entity.pdbx_description
1 polymer ?
#
loop_
_entity_poly.entity_id
_entity_poly.type
_entity_poly.pdbx_seq_one_letter_code
_entity_poly.pdbx_strand_id
1 'polypeptide(L)'
;MDAMSDQLQQVPTAQSVDSVPVEVQRIMRTGTIWTAAGVLAPVIGLGPLVAAGWRPADLTGGVELVFWLGTLVATAGLGLLMWAGCPVMAYTVEQAYWQKKHSIRIGICMNLLGMALVGLVVLLSPAVG
;
A
#
# COMPACT_ATOMS: atom_id res chain seq x y z
N MET A 1 17.93 -32.42 50.44
CA MET A 1 18.17 -31.00 50.14
C MET A 1 17.95 -30.88 48.65
N ASP A 2 16.68 -30.92 48.20
CA ASP A 2 16.33 -31.24 46.81
C ASP A 2 15.12 -30.42 46.34
N ALA A 3 15.18 -29.10 46.55
CA ALA A 3 14.14 -28.19 46.07
C ALA A 3 14.71 -26.96 45.34
N MET A 4 16.04 -26.89 45.13
CA MET A 4 16.73 -25.68 44.70
C MET A 4 17.66 -25.93 43.48
N SER A 5 17.31 -26.89 42.62
CA SER A 5 18.22 -27.33 41.54
C SER A 5 17.62 -27.47 40.14
N ASP A 6 16.34 -27.16 39.89
CA ASP A 6 15.82 -27.14 38.51
C ASP A 6 14.67 -26.14 38.30
N GLN A 7 14.81 -24.98 38.93
CA GLN A 7 14.27 -23.71 38.42
C GLN A 7 15.11 -23.20 37.21
N LEU A 8 15.89 -24.07 36.57
CA LEU A 8 16.60 -23.77 35.33
C LEU A 8 15.61 -23.83 34.17
N GLN A 9 15.11 -22.65 33.83
CA GLN A 9 14.60 -22.32 32.51
C GLN A 9 13.27 -22.99 32.10
N GLN A 10 12.20 -22.57 32.78
CA GLN A 10 11.03 -22.14 32.01
C GLN A 10 11.46 -20.93 31.15
N VAL A 11 12.12 -21.17 30.01
CA VAL A 11 12.05 -20.23 28.89
C VAL A 11 10.59 -20.27 28.46
N PRO A 12 9.83 -19.18 28.58
CA PRO A 12 8.44 -19.16 28.18
C PRO A 12 8.34 -19.68 26.76
N THR A 13 7.46 -20.66 26.59
CA THR A 13 6.99 -21.25 25.35
C THR A 13 6.52 -20.15 24.38
N ALA A 14 7.46 -19.54 23.66
CA ALA A 14 7.21 -18.65 22.53
C ALA A 14 7.45 -19.38 21.19
N GLN A 15 7.22 -20.70 21.17
CA GLN A 15 6.84 -21.37 19.94
C GLN A 15 5.35 -21.12 19.68
N SER A 16 4.97 -19.85 19.51
CA SER A 16 3.67 -19.52 18.92
C SER A 16 3.84 -19.51 17.40
N VAL A 17 2.72 -19.52 16.70
CA VAL A 17 2.61 -19.42 15.24
C VAL A 17 3.24 -18.12 14.66
N ASP A 18 3.87 -17.28 15.51
CA ASP A 18 4.47 -15.95 15.27
C ASP A 18 6.02 -15.96 15.18
N SER A 19 6.62 -16.88 14.40
CA SER A 19 8.05 -16.72 14.12
C SER A 19 8.27 -15.50 13.21
N VAL A 20 9.27 -14.65 13.53
CA VAL A 20 9.63 -13.46 12.73
C VAL A 20 9.67 -13.73 11.21
N PRO A 21 10.20 -14.88 10.71
CA PRO A 21 10.18 -15.19 9.29
C PRO A 21 8.79 -15.29 8.67
N VAL A 22 7.81 -15.88 9.38
CA VAL A 22 6.43 -16.03 8.91
C VAL A 22 5.73 -14.67 8.80
N GLU A 23 5.93 -13.81 9.80
CA GLU A 23 5.38 -12.45 9.78
C GLU A 23 6.01 -11.58 8.69
N VAL A 24 7.31 -11.70 8.47
CA VAL A 24 8.00 -11.02 7.35
C VAL A 24 7.43 -11.49 6.01
N GLN A 25 7.24 -12.79 5.82
CA GLN A 25 6.66 -13.34 4.59
C GLN A 25 5.21 -12.84 4.37
N ARG A 26 4.41 -12.76 5.43
CA ARG A 26 3.05 -12.20 5.38
C ARG A 26 3.08 -10.73 4.94
N ILE A 27 3.91 -9.90 5.56
CA ILE A 27 4.04 -8.48 5.23
C ILE A 27 4.49 -8.30 3.77
N MET A 28 5.48 -9.07 3.32
CA MET A 28 5.94 -9.02 1.93
C MET A 28 4.85 -9.42 0.95
N ARG A 29 4.12 -10.52 1.22
CA ARG A 29 3.01 -10.96 0.36
C ARG A 29 1.90 -9.92 0.29
N THR A 30 1.51 -9.36 1.43
CA THR A 30 0.50 -8.29 1.50
C THR A 30 0.96 -7.06 0.72
N GLY A 31 2.21 -6.62 0.91
CA GLY A 31 2.80 -5.51 0.15
C GLY A 31 2.74 -5.76 -1.36
N THR A 32 3.20 -6.92 -1.82
CA THR A 32 3.18 -7.29 -3.24
C THR A 32 1.77 -7.30 -3.83
N ILE A 33 0.79 -7.87 -3.12
CA ILE A 33 -0.60 -7.91 -3.58
C ILE A 33 -1.15 -6.49 -3.74
N TRP A 34 -0.92 -5.62 -2.75
CA TRP A 34 -1.40 -4.23 -2.81
C TRP A 34 -0.69 -3.39 -3.86
N THR A 35 0.62 -3.58 -4.07
CA THR A 35 1.34 -2.94 -5.18
C THR A 35 0.77 -3.39 -6.52
N ALA A 36 0.56 -4.69 -6.71
CA ALA A 36 -0.03 -5.21 -7.94
C ALA A 36 -1.44 -4.66 -8.17
N ALA A 37 -2.28 -4.61 -7.13
CA ALA A 37 -3.60 -4.00 -7.20
C ALA A 37 -3.54 -2.52 -7.56
N GLY A 38 -2.63 -1.76 -6.94
CA GLY A 38 -2.44 -0.33 -7.20
C GLY A 38 -1.97 -0.01 -8.63
N VAL A 39 -1.27 -0.95 -9.29
CA VAL A 39 -0.90 -0.85 -10.71
C VAL A 39 -2.04 -1.29 -11.63
N LEU A 40 -2.68 -2.42 -11.34
CA LEU A 40 -3.69 -3.01 -12.22
C LEU A 40 -5.01 -2.25 -12.21
N ALA A 41 -5.44 -1.73 -11.07
CA ALA A 41 -6.71 -1.01 -10.94
C ALA A 41 -6.82 0.19 -11.91
N PRO A 42 -5.85 1.12 -12.00
CA PRO A 42 -5.93 2.22 -12.98
C PRO A 42 -5.83 1.73 -14.42
N VAL A 43 -5.05 0.69 -14.71
CA VAL A 43 -4.96 0.12 -16.06
C VAL A 43 -6.31 -0.45 -16.50
N ILE A 44 -7.00 -1.19 -15.63
CA ILE A 44 -8.31 -1.78 -15.92
C ILE A 44 -9.39 -0.70 -15.98
N GLY A 45 -9.37 0.27 -15.07
CA GLY A 45 -10.37 1.33 -15.00
C GLY A 45 -10.25 2.37 -16.12
N LEU A 46 -9.04 2.87 -16.38
CA LEU A 46 -8.79 3.94 -17.34
C LEU A 46 -8.40 3.43 -18.73
N GLY A 47 -7.84 2.23 -18.85
CA GLY A 47 -7.37 1.68 -20.13
C GLY A 47 -8.44 1.68 -21.23
N PRO A 48 -9.65 1.16 -20.99
CA PRO A 48 -10.75 1.21 -21.97
C PRO A 48 -11.17 2.64 -22.33
N LEU A 49 -11.18 3.57 -21.36
CA LEU A 49 -11.55 4.96 -21.60
C LEU A 49 -10.53 5.66 -22.50
N VAL A 50 -9.24 5.47 -22.21
CA VAL A 50 -8.14 5.98 -23.02
C VAL A 50 -8.18 5.39 -24.43
N ALA A 51 -8.52 4.11 -24.58
CA ALA A 51 -8.69 3.45 -25.86
C ALA A 51 -9.90 3.97 -26.65
N ALA A 52 -10.98 4.37 -25.96
CA ALA A 52 -12.16 5.00 -26.54
C ALA A 52 -11.95 6.50 -26.87
N GLY A 53 -10.79 7.08 -26.54
CA GLY A 53 -10.42 8.44 -26.87
C GLY A 53 -10.60 9.47 -25.75
N TRP A 54 -11.06 9.05 -24.56
CA TRP A 54 -11.21 9.95 -23.42
C TRP A 54 -9.85 10.51 -22.96
N ARG A 55 -9.81 11.82 -22.67
CA ARG A 55 -8.62 12.48 -22.13
C ARG A 55 -8.94 13.22 -20.83
N PRO A 56 -8.01 13.22 -19.85
CA PRO A 56 -8.13 14.08 -18.67
C PRO A 56 -8.26 15.57 -19.02
N ALA A 57 -7.71 15.99 -20.16
CA ALA A 57 -7.80 17.37 -20.66
C ALA A 57 -9.22 17.78 -21.09
N ASP A 58 -10.15 16.83 -21.22
CA ASP A 58 -11.55 17.11 -21.53
C ASP A 58 -12.33 17.54 -20.27
N LEU A 59 -11.74 17.38 -19.08
CA LEU A 59 -12.29 17.88 -17.82
C LEU A 59 -12.13 19.40 -17.75
N THR A 60 -13.15 20.11 -17.26
CA THR A 60 -13.11 21.56 -17.09
C THR A 60 -13.27 21.99 -15.63
N GLY A 61 -12.68 23.13 -15.29
CA GLY A 61 -12.86 23.78 -13.99
C GLY A 61 -12.33 22.97 -12.81
N GLY A 62 -13.07 22.99 -11.69
CA GLY A 62 -12.64 22.36 -10.44
C GLY A 62 -12.49 20.84 -10.50
N VAL A 63 -13.18 20.18 -11.43
CA VAL A 63 -13.15 18.71 -11.58
C VAL A 63 -11.80 18.22 -12.11
N GLU A 64 -11.19 18.98 -13.01
CA GLU A 64 -9.83 18.71 -13.50
C GLU A 64 -8.82 18.72 -12.33
N LEU A 65 -8.92 19.72 -11.45
CA LEU A 65 -8.04 19.83 -10.29
C LEU A 65 -8.21 18.65 -9.31
N VAL A 66 -9.45 18.21 -9.07
CA VAL A 66 -9.72 17.03 -8.22
C VAL A 66 -9.17 15.76 -8.85
N PHE A 67 -9.28 15.59 -10.18
CA PHE A 67 -8.71 14.44 -10.89
C PHE A 67 -7.20 14.36 -10.71
N TRP A 68 -6.49 15.47 -10.91
CA TRP A 68 -5.04 15.50 -10.77
C TRP A 68 -4.58 15.32 -9.33
N LEU A 69 -5.28 15.92 -8.36
CA LEU A 69 -5.01 15.68 -6.93
C LEU A 69 -5.22 14.21 -6.57
N GLY A 70 -6.33 13.60 -7.01
CA GLY A 70 -6.59 12.19 -6.81
C GLY A 70 -5.50 11.30 -7.42
N THR A 71 -5.04 11.63 -8.63
CA THR A 71 -3.96 10.92 -9.32
C THR A 71 -2.64 11.05 -8.55
N LEU A 72 -2.25 12.25 -8.13
CA LEU A 72 -1.04 12.48 -7.33
C LEU A 72 -1.08 11.71 -6.02
N VAL A 73 -2.22 11.71 -5.32
CA VAL A 73 -2.41 10.95 -4.08
C VAL A 73 -2.32 9.45 -4.34
N ALA A 74 -2.92 8.96 -5.42
CA ALA A 74 -2.87 7.55 -5.81
C ALA A 74 -1.43 7.10 -6.12
N THR A 75 -0.71 7.89 -6.91
CA THR A 75 0.68 7.64 -7.31
C THR A 75 1.63 7.73 -6.12
N ALA A 76 1.45 8.70 -5.22
CA ALA A 76 2.23 8.80 -3.99
C ALA A 76 2.02 7.54 -3.11
N GLY A 77 0.77 7.08 -2.98
CA GLY A 77 0.47 5.84 -2.28
C GLY A 77 1.16 4.62 -2.90
N LEU A 78 1.14 4.50 -4.23
CA LEU A 78 1.84 3.44 -4.95
C LEU A 78 3.37 3.51 -4.77
N GLY A 79 3.94 4.73 -4.77
CA GLY A 79 5.35 4.95 -4.49
C GLY A 79 5.76 4.45 -3.10
N LEU A 80 4.94 4.70 -2.07
CA LEU A 80 5.18 4.19 -0.72
C LEU A 80 5.11 2.65 -0.65
N LEU A 81 4.21 2.03 -1.40
CA LEU A 81 4.12 0.57 -1.50
C LEU A 81 5.36 -0.03 -2.17
N MET A 82 5.83 0.59 -3.26
CA MET A 82 7.06 0.19 -3.94
C MET A 82 8.28 0.35 -3.02
N TRP A 83 8.36 1.49 -2.32
CA TRP A 83 9.42 1.76 -1.36
C TRP A 83 9.51 0.70 -0.25
N ALA A 84 8.35 0.25 0.28
CA ALA A 84 8.32 -0.80 1.29
C ALA A 84 8.89 -2.14 0.78
N GLY A 85 8.76 -2.42 -0.52
CA GLY A 85 9.30 -3.60 -1.18
C GLY A 85 10.82 -3.56 -1.39
N CYS A 86 11.44 -2.37 -1.45
CA CYS A 86 12.87 -2.25 -1.67
C CYS A 86 13.69 -2.74 -0.45
N PRO A 87 14.82 -3.45 -0.66
CA PRO A 87 15.73 -3.81 0.42
C PRO A 87 16.52 -2.56 0.87
N VAL A 88 16.24 -2.06 2.07
CA VAL A 88 16.94 -0.89 2.62
C VAL A 88 18.04 -1.38 3.57
N MET A 89 19.29 -1.32 3.11
CA MET A 89 20.47 -1.78 3.88
C MET A 89 21.07 -0.71 4.80
N ALA A 90 20.55 0.53 4.76
CA ALA A 90 21.11 1.66 5.49
C ALA A 90 20.61 1.81 6.95
N TYR A 91 19.63 1.00 7.38
CA TYR A 91 18.97 1.13 8.68
C TYR A 91 19.03 -0.17 9.49
N THR A 92 18.86 -0.08 10.81
CA THR A 92 18.73 -1.27 11.66
C THR A 92 17.45 -2.04 11.33
N VAL A 93 17.41 -3.33 11.67
CA VAL A 93 16.26 -4.21 11.39
C VAL A 93 14.96 -3.65 11.97
N GLU A 94 15.01 -3.13 13.20
CA GLU A 94 13.84 -2.56 13.88
C GLU A 94 13.35 -1.27 13.21
N GLN A 95 14.26 -0.37 12.82
CA GLN A 95 13.92 0.85 12.09
C GLN A 95 13.31 0.53 10.72
N ALA A 96 13.93 -0.38 9.97
CA ALA A 96 13.43 -0.81 8.68
C ALA A 96 12.04 -1.45 8.78
N TYR A 97 11.80 -2.26 9.82
CA TYR A 97 10.49 -2.87 10.08
C TYR A 97 9.41 -1.79 10.31
N TRP A 98 9.68 -0.83 11.20
CA TRP A 98 8.73 0.26 11.49
C TRP A 98 8.46 1.15 10.27
N GLN A 99 9.48 1.50 9.49
CA GLN A 99 9.32 2.28 8.26
C GLN A 99 8.48 1.55 7.22
N LYS A 100 8.73 0.25 7.00
CA LYS A 100 7.97 -0.56 6.03
C LYS A 100 6.51 -0.71 6.46
N LYS A 101 6.26 -0.98 7.73
CA LYS A 101 4.91 -1.08 8.29
C LYS A 101 4.10 0.20 8.07
N HIS A 102 4.69 1.37 8.34
CA HIS A 102 4.02 2.65 8.12
C HIS A 102 3.83 2.96 6.63
N SER A 103 4.86 2.73 5.82
CA SER A 103 4.81 2.96 4.37
C SER A 103 3.71 2.14 3.70
N ILE A 104 3.54 0.87 4.10
CA ILE A 104 2.47 0.01 3.57
C ILE A 104 1.09 0.58 3.96
N ARG A 105 0.87 0.90 5.24
CA ARG A 105 -0.44 1.38 5.72
C ARG A 105 -0.83 2.70 5.06
N ILE A 106 0.06 3.67 5.08
CA ILE A 106 -0.16 4.98 4.47
C ILE A 106 -0.30 4.82 2.95
N GLY A 107 0.53 3.98 2.33
CA GLY A 107 0.50 3.70 0.90
C GLY A 107 -0.83 3.13 0.43
N ILE A 108 -1.39 2.13 1.13
CA ILE A 108 -2.72 1.57 0.83
C ILE A 108 -3.79 2.65 0.93
N CYS A 109 -3.81 3.41 2.04
CA CYS A 109 -4.83 4.44 2.26
C CYS A 109 -4.79 5.53 1.17
N MET A 110 -3.60 6.06 0.87
CA MET A 110 -3.42 7.06 -0.18
C MET A 110 -3.79 6.50 -1.56
N ASN A 111 -3.35 5.29 -1.89
CA ASN A 111 -3.67 4.68 -3.17
C ASN A 111 -5.18 4.51 -3.36
N LEU A 112 -5.88 3.96 -2.37
CA LEU A 112 -7.33 3.77 -2.42
C LEU A 112 -8.10 5.09 -2.48
N LEU A 113 -7.73 6.08 -1.65
CA LEU A 113 -8.38 7.39 -1.65
C LEU A 113 -8.20 8.11 -2.98
N GLY A 114 -6.98 8.13 -3.52
CA GLY A 114 -6.70 8.76 -4.80
C GLY A 114 -7.45 8.09 -5.96
N MET A 115 -7.44 6.75 -6.00
CA MET A 115 -8.18 5.97 -7.00
C MET A 115 -9.70 6.17 -6.90
N ALA A 116 -10.24 6.24 -5.68
CA ALA A 116 -11.66 6.51 -5.47
C ALA A 116 -12.06 7.92 -5.95
N LEU A 117 -11.24 8.94 -5.67
CA LEU A 117 -11.46 10.30 -6.15
C LEU A 117 -11.42 10.37 -7.69
N VAL A 118 -10.41 9.75 -8.31
CA VAL A 118 -10.29 9.68 -9.77
C VAL A 118 -11.48 8.95 -10.39
N GLY A 119 -11.87 7.80 -9.82
CA GLY A 119 -13.03 7.03 -10.28
C GLY A 119 -14.33 7.83 -10.16
N LEU A 120 -14.52 8.55 -9.06
CA LEU A 120 -15.68 9.43 -8.87
C LEU A 120 -15.70 10.55 -9.92
N VAL A 121 -14.56 11.19 -10.20
CA VAL A 121 -14.47 12.22 -11.25
C VAL A 121 -14.86 11.63 -12.60
N VAL A 122 -14.29 10.48 -12.98
CA VAL A 122 -14.60 9.82 -14.25
C VAL A 122 -16.08 9.48 -14.40
N LEU A 123 -16.72 9.01 -13.32
CA LEU A 123 -18.15 8.71 -13.30
C LEU A 123 -19.02 9.97 -13.42
N LEU A 124 -18.54 11.10 -12.91
CA LEU A 124 -19.24 12.39 -12.98
C LEU A 124 -18.94 13.18 -14.26
N SER A 125 -17.90 12.83 -15.03
CA SER A 125 -17.54 13.52 -16.27
C SER A 125 -18.70 13.72 -17.26
N PRO A 126 -19.60 12.74 -17.52
CA PRO A 126 -20.74 12.96 -18.42
C PRO A 126 -21.78 13.95 -17.89
N ALA A 127 -21.79 14.24 -16.58
CA ALA A 127 -22.74 15.13 -15.94
C ALA A 127 -22.18 16.55 -15.74
N VAL A 128 -20.87 16.76 -15.96
CA VAL A 128 -20.18 18.02 -15.67
C VAL A 128 -19.47 18.61 -16.91
N GLY A 129 -19.37 17.85 -18.02
CA GLY A 129 -18.84 18.28 -19.31
C GLY A 129 -19.88 18.83 -20.26
#